data_AF-A0A917FG83-F1
#
_entry.id   AF-A0A917FG83-F1
#
_cell.length_a   1.000
_cell.length_b   1.000
_cell.length_c   1.000
_cell.angle_alpha   90.00
_cell.angle_beta   90.00
_cell.angle_gamma   90.00
#
_symmetry.space_group_name_H-M   'P 1'
#
loop_
_entity.id
_entity.type
_entity.pdbx_description
1 polymer ?
#
loop_
_entity_poly.entity_id
_entity_poly.type
_entity_poly.pdbx_seq_one_letter_code
_entity_poly.pdbx_strand_id
1 'polypeptide(L)'
;MRLFGSVLIVSYAFNETGGTTAADTVTLNGTTGILYADGLEAARNSAMSQTPASLGSSPLIYIGTSQWNDPYLSGQIDDFASTTGH
;
A
#
# COMPACT_ATOMS: atom_id res chain seq x y z
N MET A 1 -1.57 -2.09 -13.59
CA MET A 1 -1.99 -1.02 -12.66
C MET A 1 -2.25 0.29 -13.41
N ARG A 2 -3.48 0.54 -13.88
CA ARG A 2 -3.87 1.83 -14.46
C ARG A 2 -4.83 2.51 -13.46
N LEU A 3 -4.41 3.62 -12.88
CA LEU A 3 -5.25 4.46 -12.03
C LEU A 3 -5.83 5.61 -12.86
N PHE A 4 -7.10 5.92 -12.65
CA PHE A 4 -7.80 7.07 -13.23
C PHE A 4 -7.03 8.36 -12.90
N GLY A 5 -6.66 9.14 -13.92
CA GLY A 5 -5.93 10.40 -13.75
C GLY A 5 -4.59 10.22 -13.04
N SER A 6 -3.57 9.77 -13.77
CA SER A 6 -2.25 9.46 -13.18
C SER A 6 -1.57 10.68 -12.55
N VAL A 7 -1.69 10.79 -11.22
CA VAL A 7 -0.59 11.26 -10.37
C VAL A 7 0.00 10.01 -9.75
N LEU A 8 1.26 9.70 -10.09
CA LEU A 8 2.00 8.64 -9.43
C LEU A 8 2.36 9.13 -8.03
N ILE A 9 1.65 8.63 -7.02
CA ILE A 9 1.79 9.11 -5.64
C ILE A 9 3.11 8.57 -5.04
N VAL A 10 3.43 7.29 -5.18
CA VAL A 10 4.74 6.67 -4.92
C VAL A 10 4.78 5.35 -5.70
N SER A 11 5.91 5.01 -6.34
CA SER A 11 6.14 3.68 -6.91
C SER A 11 7.26 3.00 -6.15
N TYR A 12 6.97 1.83 -5.57
CA TYR A 12 7.96 0.95 -4.99
C TYR A 12 7.70 -0.46 -5.49
N ALA A 13 8.76 -1.16 -5.92
CA ALA A 13 8.66 -2.56 -6.28
C ALA A 13 8.99 -3.38 -5.03
N PHE A 14 8.01 -4.14 -4.55
CA PHE A 14 8.22 -5.17 -3.54
C PHE A 14 9.11 -6.25 -4.15
N ASN A 15 10.41 -6.20 -3.88
CA ASN A 15 11.38 -7.14 -4.41
C ASN A 15 11.67 -8.24 -3.40
N GLU A 16 10.70 -9.12 -3.21
CA GLU A 16 10.80 -10.28 -2.32
C GLU A 16 11.39 -11.47 -3.09
N THR A 17 12.70 -11.43 -3.29
CA THR A 17 13.41 -12.48 -4.04
C THR A 17 13.46 -13.78 -3.22
N GLY A 18 12.85 -14.85 -3.75
CA GLY A 18 13.24 -16.22 -3.38
C GLY A 18 12.66 -16.79 -2.08
N GLY A 19 11.49 -16.30 -1.62
CA GLY A 19 10.80 -16.87 -0.45
C GLY A 19 11.29 -16.35 0.90
N THR A 20 12.05 -15.26 0.90
CA THR A 20 12.30 -14.47 2.11
C THR A 20 11.02 -13.75 2.52
N THR A 21 10.69 -13.81 3.81
CA THR A 21 9.61 -13.00 4.40
C THR A 21 10.09 -11.55 4.47
N ALA A 22 9.38 -10.62 3.84
CA ALA A 22 9.59 -9.18 4.05
C ALA A 22 8.48 -8.58 4.92
N ALA A 23 8.81 -7.52 5.64
CA ALA A 23 7.85 -6.77 6.44
C ALA A 23 7.70 -5.35 5.90
N ASP A 24 6.58 -5.08 5.23
CA ASP A 24 6.27 -3.77 4.68
C ASP A 24 5.21 -3.03 5.49
N THR A 25 5.45 -1.75 5.74
CA THR A 25 4.50 -0.89 6.46
C THR A 25 4.29 0.42 5.71
N VAL A 26 3.04 0.79 5.50
CA VAL A 26 2.66 2.09 4.94
C VAL A 26 2.02 2.93 6.03
N THR A 27 2.52 4.16 6.20
CA THR A 27 1.95 5.15 7.11
C THR A 27 1.46 6.35 6.33
N LEU A 28 0.39 6.99 6.82
CA LEU A 28 -0.07 8.28 6.33
C LEU A 28 -0.33 9.20 7.53
N ASN A 29 0.33 10.36 7.55
CA ASN A 29 0.07 11.42 8.52
C ASN A 29 -0.16 12.75 7.78
N GLY A 30 -1.38 13.28 7.85
CA GLY A 30 -1.81 14.41 7.03
C GLY A 30 -1.66 14.10 5.54
N THR A 31 -0.80 14.84 4.85
CA THR A 31 -0.46 14.61 3.43
C THR A 31 0.84 13.81 3.25
N THR A 32 1.50 13.39 4.34
CA THR A 32 2.78 12.67 4.25
C THR A 32 2.57 11.17 4.34
N GLY A 33 2.75 10.49 3.21
CA GLY A 33 2.82 9.03 3.13
C GLY A 33 4.26 8.53 3.16
N ILE A 34 4.54 7.49 3.94
CA ILE A 34 5.85 6.84 4.01
C ILE A 34 5.68 5.33 3.89
N LEU A 35 6.44 4.71 3.01
CA LEU A 35 6.60 3.27 2.91
C LEU A 35 7.91 2.86 3.59
N TYR A 36 7.80 1.87 4.46
CA TYR A 36 8.92 1.19 5.09
C TYR A 36 9.00 -0.23 4.55
N ALA A 37 10.19 -0.66 4.15
CA ALA A 37 10.52 -2.04 3.80
C ALA A 37 11.54 -2.57 4.81
N ASP A 38 11.22 -3.69 5.46
CA ASP A 38 12.01 -4.26 6.56
C ASP A 38 12.34 -3.24 7.67
N GLY A 39 11.38 -2.34 7.93
CA GLY A 39 11.51 -1.27 8.91
C GLY A 39 12.34 -0.05 8.48
N LEU A 40 12.91 -0.04 7.27
CA LEU A 40 13.67 1.09 6.72
C LEU A 40 12.80 1.91 5.78
N GLU A 41 12.89 3.24 5.84
CA GLU A 41 12.17 4.12 4.92
C GLU A 41 12.64 3.88 3.48
N ALA A 42 11.75 3.30 2.67
CA ALA A 42 12.01 2.98 1.28
C ALA A 42 11.53 4.08 0.34
N ALA A 43 10.45 4.79 0.72
CA ALA A 43 9.91 5.90 -0.05
C ALA A 43 9.06 6.86 0.79
N ARG A 44 9.00 8.13 0.36
CA ARG A 44 8.20 9.19 0.99
C ARG A 44 7.52 10.05 -0.05
N ASN A 45 6.27 10.42 0.20
CA ASN A 45 5.58 11.50 -0.49
C ASN A 45 4.94 12.44 0.54
N SER A 46 5.41 13.68 0.61
CA SER A 46 4.92 14.71 1.53
C SER A 46 3.64 15.44 1.07
N ALA A 47 3.19 15.17 -0.16
CA ALA A 47 2.09 15.85 -0.83
C ALA A 47 1.02 14.87 -1.35
N MET A 48 0.67 13.84 -0.57
CA MET A 48 -0.46 12.96 -0.89
C MET A 48 -1.78 13.73 -0.86
N SER A 49 -2.52 13.69 -1.97
CA SER A 49 -3.87 14.25 -2.09
C SER A 49 -4.98 13.23 -1.77
N GLN A 50 -4.69 11.94 -1.97
CA GLN A 50 -5.64 10.85 -1.72
C GLN A 50 -5.41 10.28 -0.33
N THR A 51 -6.43 10.31 0.53
CA THR A 51 -6.36 9.79 1.90
C THR A 51 -7.35 8.63 2.07
N PRO A 52 -7.17 7.72 3.05
CA PRO A 52 -8.15 6.68 3.35
C PRO A 52 -9.57 7.23 3.59
N ALA A 53 -9.67 8.42 4.21
CA ALA A 53 -10.95 9.11 4.40
C ALA A 53 -11.65 9.46 3.08
N SER A 54 -10.90 9.69 1.99
CA SER A 54 -11.48 9.97 0.67
C SER A 54 -12.16 8.76 0.02
N LEU A 55 -12.00 7.55 0.56
CA LEU A 55 -12.60 6.31 0.05
C LEU A 55 -14.05 6.08 0.52
N GLY A 56 -14.55 6.86 1.48
CA GLY A 56 -15.93 6.76 1.98
C GLY A 56 -16.20 5.55 2.88
N SER A 57 -17.48 5.28 3.14
CA SER A 57 -17.94 4.39 4.22
C SER A 57 -17.84 2.88 3.93
N SER A 58 -17.48 2.48 2.71
CA SER A 58 -17.26 1.07 2.35
C SER A 58 -15.81 0.84 1.95
N PRO A 59 -14.87 0.83 2.91
CA PRO A 59 -13.50 0.43 2.62
C PRO A 59 -13.48 -1.09 2.43
N LEU A 60 -13.77 -1.55 1.22
CA LEU A 60 -13.46 -2.93 0.86
C LEU A 60 -11.95 -3.05 0.78
N ILE A 61 -11.38 -3.89 1.64
CA ILE A 61 -9.96 -4.23 1.62
C ILE A 61 -9.83 -5.58 0.92
N TYR A 62 -9.15 -5.58 -0.23
CA TYR A 62 -8.87 -6.78 -1.01
C TYR A 62 -7.43 -7.23 -0.73
N ILE A 63 -7.27 -8.47 -0.23
CA ILE A 63 -5.97 -9.05 0.12
C ILE A 63 -5.62 -10.11 -0.92
N GLY A 64 -4.45 -10.00 -1.54
CA GLY A 64 -3.99 -10.92 -2.60
C GLY A 64 -4.76 -10.82 -3.92
N THR A 65 -5.69 -9.88 -4.05
CA THR A 65 -6.50 -9.62 -5.24
C THR A 65 -6.82 -8.13 -5.37
N SER A 66 -7.45 -7.74 -6.48
CA SER A 66 -7.88 -6.38 -6.78
C SER A 66 -9.40 -6.34 -6.89
N GLN A 67 -10.00 -5.16 -6.66
CA GLN A 67 -11.39 -4.91 -7.01
C GLN A 67 -11.61 -5.05 -8.53
N TRP A 68 -10.56 -4.80 -9.33
CA TRP A 68 -10.56 -4.94 -10.79
C TRP A 68 -9.98 -6.29 -11.23
N ASN A 69 -10.04 -6.57 -12.53
CA ASN A 69 -9.54 -7.80 -13.11
C ASN A 69 -8.00 -7.83 -13.27
N ASP A 70 -7.28 -7.45 -12.22
CA ASP A 70 -5.82 -7.59 -12.14
C ASP A 70 -5.44 -9.03 -11.74
N PRO A 71 -4.22 -9.51 -12.07
CA PRO A 71 -3.75 -10.81 -11.63
C PRO A 71 -3.71 -10.93 -10.10
N TYR A 72 -4.02 -12.12 -9.59
CA TYR A 72 -3.84 -12.45 -8.19
C TYR A 72 -2.38 -12.36 -7.77
N LEU A 73 -2.15 -12.04 -6.49
CA LEU A 73 -0.83 -12.18 -5.89
C LEU A 73 -0.41 -13.66 -5.96
N SER A 74 0.78 -13.91 -6.49
CA SER A 74 1.42 -15.23 -6.47
C SER A 74 2.46 -15.26 -5.35
N GLY A 75 1.99 -15.46 -4.12
CA GLY A 75 2.80 -15.42 -2.90
C GLY A 75 2.00 -15.80 -1.65
N GLN A 76 2.64 -15.76 -0.49
CA GLN A 76 1.99 -15.94 0.81
C GLN A 76 1.91 -14.59 1.53
N ILE A 77 0.82 -14.36 2.26
CA ILE A 77 0.64 -13.22 3.14
C ILE A 77 0.45 -13.77 4.55
N ASP A 78 1.18 -13.21 5.50
CA ASP A 78 1.02 -13.48 6.92
C ASP A 78 0.99 -12.14 7.71
N ASP A 79 0.47 -12.16 8.94
CA ASP A 79 0.47 -11.04 9.89
C ASP A 79 -0.08 -9.70 9.33
N PHE A 80 -1.13 -9.76 8.50
CA PHE A 80 -1.79 -8.54 8.01
C PHE A 80 -2.48 -7.79 9.16
N ALA A 81 -2.04 -6.56 9.40
CA ALA A 81 -2.67 -5.63 10.32
C ALA A 81 -2.96 -4.29 9.63
N SER A 82 -4.14 -3.72 9.90
CA SER A 82 -4.50 -2.35 9.53
C SER A 82 -4.95 -1.59 10.77
N THR A 83 -4.56 -0.33 10.88
CA THR A 83 -4.96 0.53 11.99
C THR A 83 -5.33 1.88 11.45
N THR A 84 -6.53 2.33 11.79
CA THR A 84 -6.96 3.71 11.60
C THR A 84 -6.74 4.41 12.94
N GLY A 85 -5.80 5.35 13.00
CA GLY A 85 -5.69 6.23 14.16
C GLY A 85 -6.94 7.11 14.24
N HIS A 86 -7.67 7.01 15.36
CA HIS A 86 -8.73 7.97 15.71
C HIS A 86 -8.12 9.24 16.30
#